data_AF-A0A432W7S2-F1
#
_entry.id   AF-A0A432W7S2-F1
#
_cell.length_a   1.000
_cell.length_b   1.000
_cell.length_c   1.000
_cell.angle_alpha   90.00
_cell.angle_beta   90.00
_cell.angle_gamma   90.00
#
_symmetry.space_group_name_H-M   'P 1'
#
loop_
_entity.id
_entity.type
_entity.pdbx_description
1 polymer ?
#
loop_
_entity_poly.entity_id
_entity_poly.type
_entity_poly.pdbx_seq_one_letter_code
_entity_poly.pdbx_strand_id
1 'polypeptide(L)'
;MFEHLAIIEKFSQMNLFLVILFVPLFLAVYFIPGILAIFFNRRHVKKIWLANIPAGLSFIAWGALIVWAVTGKRKVSADSKTIPE
;
A
#
# COMPACT_ATOMS: atom_id res chain seq x y z
N MET A 1 -9.33 -38.44 10.38
CA MET A 1 -8.71 -38.74 9.07
C MET A 1 -9.59 -38.32 7.89
N PHE A 2 -10.92 -38.38 7.96
CA PHE A 2 -11.83 -37.97 6.86
C PHE A 2 -12.07 -36.45 6.72
N GLU A 3 -11.93 -35.66 7.81
CA GLU A 3 -12.15 -34.21 7.80
C GLU A 3 -11.21 -33.42 6.85
N HIS A 4 -9.95 -33.87 6.67
CA HIS A 4 -9.00 -33.20 5.79
C HIS A 4 -9.39 -33.30 4.30
N LEU A 5 -10.07 -34.39 3.92
CA LEU A 5 -10.51 -34.60 2.53
C LEU A 5 -11.65 -33.64 2.17
N ALA A 6 -12.57 -33.39 3.10
CA ALA A 6 -13.67 -32.44 2.93
C ALA A 6 -13.19 -30.99 2.78
N ILE A 7 -12.10 -30.61 3.46
CA ILE A 7 -11.47 -29.28 3.32
C ILE A 7 -10.84 -29.13 1.92
N ILE A 8 -10.22 -30.18 1.40
CA ILE A 8 -9.59 -30.18 0.07
C ILE A 8 -10.65 -30.08 -1.04
N GLU A 9 -11.78 -30.79 -0.92
CA GLU A 9 -12.90 -30.64 -1.88
C GLU A 9 -13.45 -29.21 -1.90
N LYS A 10 -13.62 -28.57 -0.74
CA LYS A 10 -14.05 -27.16 -0.67
C LYS A 10 -13.04 -26.19 -1.28
N PHE A 11 -11.74 -26.46 -1.15
CA PHE A 11 -10.70 -25.70 -1.84
C PHE A 11 -10.69 -25.95 -3.35
N SER A 12 -10.98 -27.18 -3.79
CA SER A 12 -11.09 -27.53 -5.21
C SER A 12 -12.31 -26.89 -5.88
N GLN A 13 -13.34 -26.54 -5.10
CA GLN A 13 -14.51 -25.78 -5.57
C GLN A 13 -14.22 -24.27 -5.67
N MET A 14 -13.04 -23.79 -5.28
CA MET A 14 -12.68 -22.39 -5.50
C MET A 14 -12.66 -22.09 -6.99
N ASN A 15 -13.45 -21.09 -7.38
CA ASN A 15 -13.57 -20.66 -8.75
C ASN A 15 -12.21 -20.10 -9.21
N LEU A 16 -11.48 -20.86 -10.03
CA LEU A 16 -10.13 -20.51 -10.48
C LEU A 16 -10.09 -19.10 -11.12
N PHE A 17 -11.15 -18.74 -11.84
CA PHE A 17 -11.35 -17.40 -12.40
C PHE A 17 -11.37 -16.31 -11.32
N LEU A 18 -12.01 -16.56 -10.19
CA LEU A 18 -12.05 -15.62 -9.07
C LEU A 18 -10.66 -15.43 -8.50
N VAL A 19 -9.88 -16.49 -8.31
CA VAL A 19 -8.51 -16.38 -7.80
C VAL A 19 -7.63 -15.58 -8.78
N ILE A 20 -7.69 -15.92 -10.07
CA ILE A 20 -6.89 -15.27 -11.12
C ILE A 20 -7.24 -13.78 -11.25
N LEU A 21 -8.50 -13.38 -11.04
CA LEU A 21 -8.91 -11.98 -11.13
C LEU A 21 -8.72 -11.22 -9.81
N PHE A 22 -9.13 -11.82 -8.69
CA PHE A 22 -9.14 -11.20 -7.38
C PHE A 22 -7.73 -10.98 -6.82
N VAL A 23 -6.83 -11.95 -6.95
CA VAL A 23 -5.46 -11.83 -6.42
C VAL A 23 -4.71 -10.64 -7.03
N PRO A 24 -4.61 -10.48 -8.36
CA PRO A 24 -3.92 -9.32 -8.94
C PRO A 24 -4.66 -8.01 -8.69
N LEU A 25 -6.01 -8.01 -8.68
CA LEU A 25 -6.78 -6.82 -8.35
C LEU A 25 -6.54 -6.37 -6.91
N PHE A 26 -6.55 -7.31 -5.98
CA PHE A 26 -6.24 -7.07 -4.57
C PHE A 26 -4.82 -6.56 -4.41
N LEU A 27 -3.83 -7.17 -5.07
CA LEU A 27 -2.45 -6.67 -5.07
C LEU A 27 -2.37 -5.24 -5.63
N ALA A 28 -3.05 -4.97 -6.75
CA ALA A 28 -3.08 -3.65 -7.35
C ALA A 28 -3.60 -2.62 -6.36
N VAL A 29 -4.75 -2.88 -5.72
CA VAL A 29 -5.37 -2.01 -4.71
C VAL A 29 -4.49 -1.86 -3.47
N TYR A 30 -3.94 -2.96 -2.95
CA TYR A 30 -3.08 -2.96 -1.77
C TYR A 30 -1.83 -2.10 -1.97
N PHE A 31 -1.24 -2.13 -3.17
CA PHE A 31 -0.03 -1.39 -3.51
C PHE A 31 -0.28 0.00 -4.14
N ILE A 32 -1.55 0.45 -4.25
CA ILE A 32 -1.91 1.81 -4.71
C ILE A 32 -1.06 2.91 -4.06
N PRO A 33 -0.89 2.97 -2.72
CA PRO A 33 -0.15 4.06 -2.06
C PRO A 33 1.33 4.09 -2.49
N GLY A 34 1.93 2.92 -2.68
CA GLY A 34 3.29 2.78 -3.19
C GLY A 34 3.44 3.25 -4.63
N ILE A 35 2.44 2.96 -5.47
CA ILE A 35 2.39 3.44 -6.86
C ILE A 35 2.23 4.97 -6.89
N LEU A 36 1.28 5.53 -6.14
CA LEU A 36 1.11 6.98 -6.00
C LEU A 36 2.39 7.66 -5.54
N ALA A 37 3.10 7.07 -4.57
CA ALA A 37 4.35 7.64 -4.08
C ALA A 37 5.42 7.72 -5.17
N ILE A 38 5.47 6.78 -6.11
CA ILE A 38 6.43 6.82 -7.23
C ILE A 38 6.18 8.04 -8.12
N PHE A 39 4.92 8.42 -8.35
CA PHE A 39 4.58 9.57 -9.19
C PHE A 39 4.66 10.91 -8.44
N PHE A 40 4.14 10.97 -7.21
CA PHE A 40 3.96 12.22 -6.47
C PHE A 40 5.05 12.49 -5.42
N ASN A 41 5.76 11.47 -4.93
CA ASN A 41 6.68 11.60 -3.80
C ASN A 41 7.92 10.69 -3.89
N ARG A 42 8.66 10.78 -5.02
CA ARG A 42 9.89 10.02 -5.33
C ARG A 42 10.88 9.94 -4.17
N ARG A 43 11.00 11.01 -3.38
CA ARG A 43 11.94 11.12 -2.24
C ARG A 43 11.57 10.20 -1.07
N HIS A 44 10.29 9.94 -0.85
CA HIS A 44 9.79 9.16 0.28
C HIS A 44 9.21 7.79 -0.11
N VAL A 45 9.29 7.41 -1.39
CA VAL A 45 8.85 6.08 -1.91
C VAL A 45 9.28 4.94 -1.00
N LYS A 46 10.57 4.86 -0.65
CA LYS A 46 11.11 3.76 0.18
C LYS A 46 10.41 3.64 1.54
N LYS A 47 10.06 4.78 2.16
CA LYS A 47 9.38 4.80 3.47
C LYS A 47 7.92 4.40 3.33
N ILE A 48 7.25 4.89 2.29
CA ILE A 48 5.85 4.56 2.02
C ILE A 48 5.71 3.07 1.69
N TRP A 49 6.63 2.51 0.90
CA TRP A 49 6.66 1.07 0.59
C TRP A 49 6.85 0.20 1.83
N LEU A 50 7.77 0.57 2.73
CA LEU A 50 7.97 -0.16 3.97
C LEU A 50 6.75 -0.06 4.91
N ALA A 51 6.13 1.13 4.97
CA ALA A 51 4.91 1.36 5.76
C ALA A 51 3.67 0.69 5.15
N ASN A 52 3.66 0.41 3.85
CA ASN A 52 2.53 -0.26 3.18
C ASN A 52 2.35 -1.70 3.64
N ILE A 53 3.42 -2.37 4.09
CA ILE A 53 3.38 -3.73 4.64
C ILE A 53 2.50 -3.80 5.90
N PRO A 54 2.75 -3.00 6.97
CA PRO A 54 1.86 -2.96 8.14
C PRO A 54 0.56 -2.20 7.88
N ALA A 55 0.51 -1.22 6.97
CA ALA A 55 -0.70 -0.45 6.70
C ALA A 55 -1.82 -1.27 6.06
N GLY A 56 -1.50 -2.39 5.41
CA GLY A 56 -2.50 -3.35 4.94
C GLY A 56 -3.38 -3.94 6.04
N LEU A 57 -2.95 -3.89 7.29
CA LEU A 57 -3.72 -4.34 8.44
C LEU A 57 -4.76 -3.31 8.91
N SER A 58 -4.68 -2.04 8.44
CA SER A 58 -5.55 -0.95 8.89
C SER A 58 -5.95 -0.02 7.76
N PHE A 59 -7.27 0.10 7.54
CA PHE A 59 -7.84 0.98 6.53
C PHE A 59 -7.44 2.45 6.71
N ILE A 60 -7.31 2.90 7.97
CA ILE A 60 -6.92 4.27 8.31
C ILE A 60 -5.45 4.53 7.95
N ALA A 61 -4.56 3.57 8.27
CA ALA A 61 -3.14 3.68 7.93
C ALA A 61 -2.94 3.68 6.40
N TRP A 62 -3.71 2.84 5.69
CA TRP A 62 -3.71 2.81 4.23
C TRP A 62 -4.16 4.15 3.62
N GLY A 63 -5.26 4.72 4.10
CA GLY A 63 -5.73 6.05 3.68
C GLY A 63 -4.72 7.17 3.99
N ALA A 64 -4.09 7.14 5.17
CA ALA A 64 -3.06 8.10 5.53
C ALA A 64 -1.82 8.01 4.62
N LEU A 65 -1.42 6.80 4.21
CA LEU A 65 -0.35 6.62 3.25
C LEU A 65 -0.69 7.16 1.87
N ILE A 66 -1.95 7.03 1.42
CA ILE A 66 -2.41 7.64 0.17
C ILE A 66 -2.22 9.15 0.26
N VAL A 67 -2.78 9.79 1.30
CA VAL A 67 -2.64 11.25 1.50
C VAL A 67 -1.16 11.63 1.53
N TRP A 68 -0.32 10.92 2.29
CA TRP A 68 1.11 11.21 2.36
C TRP A 68 1.85 10.99 1.04
N ALA A 69 1.41 10.03 0.22
CA ALA A 69 1.92 9.81 -1.12
C ALA A 69 1.60 11.00 -2.03
N VAL A 70 0.39 11.57 -1.97
CA VAL A 70 -0.01 12.70 -2.83
C VAL A 70 0.47 14.06 -2.30
N THR A 71 0.53 14.25 -0.98
CA THR A 71 0.88 15.54 -0.31
C THR A 71 2.39 15.78 -0.22
N GLY A 72 3.23 15.04 -0.97
CA GLY A 72 4.69 15.08 -0.90
C GLY A 72 5.26 16.46 -0.57
N LYS A 73 5.83 16.60 0.65
CA LYS A 73 6.25 17.87 1.27
C LYS A 73 6.87 18.81 0.23
N ARG A 74 6.14 19.87 -0.14
CA ARG A 74 6.79 21.15 -0.44
C ARG A 74 7.48 21.54 0.86
N LYS A 75 8.80 21.43 0.92
CA LYS A 75 9.54 22.10 1.97
C LYS A 75 9.24 23.58 1.75
N VAL A 76 8.38 24.15 2.57
CA VAL A 76 8.42 25.60 2.78
C VAL A 76 9.78 25.80 3.42
N SER A 77 10.76 26.17 2.59
CA SER A 77 12.03 26.68 3.07
C SER A 77 11.70 27.94 3.84
N ALA A 78 11.57 27.83 5.16
CA ALA A 78 11.74 28.98 6.03
C ALA A 78 13.24 29.32 6.01
N ASP A 79 13.67 29.90 4.89
CA ASP A 79 14.96 30.54 4.73
C ASP A 79 14.81 31.94 5.32
N SER A 80 15.04 32.05 6.64
CA SER A 80 15.09 33.34 7.33
C SER A 80 16.22 33.36 8.37
N LYS A 81 17.31 32.66 8.11
CA LYS A 81 18.55 32.78 8.90
C LYS A 81 19.70 33.28 8.04
N THR A 82 19.48 34.43 7.42
CA THR A 82 20.55 35.33 6.95
C THR A 82 20.29 36.72 7.54
N ILE A 83 20.51 36.86 8.84
CA ILE A 83 20.82 38.18 9.42
C ILE A 83 22.27 38.07 9.90
N PRO A 84 23.25 38.63 9.16
CA PRO A 84 24.57 38.86 9.71
C PRO A 84 24.49 40.00 10.74
N GLU A 85 25.02 39.74 11.94
CA GLU A 85 25.33 40.76 12.95
C GLU A 85 26.84 41.05 12.92
#